data_AF-A0A370N0M5-F1
#
_entry.id   AF-A0A370N0M5-F1
#
_cell.length_a   1.000
_cell.length_b   1.000
_cell.length_c   1.000
_cell.angle_alpha   90.00
_cell.angle_beta   90.00
_cell.angle_gamma   90.00
#
_symmetry.space_group_name_H-M   'P 1'
#
loop_
_entity.id
_entity.type
_entity.pdbx_description
1 polymer ?
#
loop_
_entity_poly.entity_id
_entity_poly.type
_entity_poly.pdbx_seq_one_letter_code
_entity_poly.pdbx_strand_id
1 'polypeptide(L)' 'MTRKYIDCREFPSETNCTVAMSADTDSELLDAAVQHAVTVHKHQDSPELRAQLKTLFHEGTPPVDAPSR' A
#
# COMPACT_ATOMS: atom_id res chain seq x y z
N MET A 1 -0.88 -4.59 18.43
CA MET A 1 -0.02 -4.58 17.23
C MET A 1 0.24 -3.13 16.88
N THR A 2 1.45 -2.81 16.39
CA THR A 2 1.76 -1.45 15.95
C THR A 2 0.98 -1.18 14.66
N ARG A 3 0.32 -0.02 14.56
CA ARG A 3 -0.32 0.44 13.33
C ARG A 3 0.68 0.36 12.18
N LYS A 4 0.25 -0.09 11.00
CA LYS A 4 1.10 -0.12 9.81
C LYS A 4 0.47 0.64 8.66
N TYR A 5 1.28 0.98 7.69
CA TYR A 5 0.83 1.65 6.48
C TYR A 5 1.57 1.17 5.23
N ILE A 6 0.95 1.41 4.08
CA ILE A 6 1.55 1.34 2.76
C ILE A 6 1.31 2.69 2.07
N ASP A 7 2.33 3.21 1.41
CA ASP A 7 2.25 4.49 0.72
C ASP A 7 2.48 4.30 -0.78
N CYS A 8 1.41 4.44 -1.58
CA CYS A 8 1.52 4.28 -3.02
C CYS A 8 2.37 5.38 -3.67
N ARG A 9 2.65 6.49 -2.96
CA ARG A 9 3.51 7.58 -3.43
C ARG A 9 4.98 7.16 -3.56
N GLU A 10 5.41 6.14 -2.82
CA GLU A 10 6.79 5.62 -2.85
C GLU A 10 7.10 4.85 -4.14
N PHE A 11 6.07 4.43 -4.88
CA PHE A 11 6.21 3.65 -6.10
C PHE A 11 5.73 4.48 -7.28
N PRO A 12 6.64 5.09 -8.07
CA PRO A 12 6.26 5.85 -9.23
C PRO A 12 5.64 4.92 -10.29
N SER A 13 4.32 4.80 -10.22
CA SER A 13 3.48 4.11 -11.20
C SER A 13 2.90 5.12 -12.18
N GLU A 14 2.44 4.64 -13.34
CA GLU A 14 1.84 5.49 -14.38
C GLU A 14 0.63 6.31 -13.91
N THR A 15 -0.01 5.88 -12.81
CA THR A 15 -1.24 6.46 -12.29
C THR A 15 -1.02 7.70 -11.42
N ASN A 16 0.23 8.06 -11.07
CA ASN A 16 0.56 9.15 -10.14
C ASN A 16 -0.28 9.07 -8.84
N CYS A 17 -0.39 7.87 -8.27
CA CYS A 17 -1.25 7.63 -7.12
C CYS A 17 -0.76 8.39 -5.88
N THR A 18 -1.68 9.10 -5.23
CA THR A 18 -1.41 9.89 -4.02
C THR A 18 -1.94 9.25 -2.74
N VAL A 19 -2.43 8.00 -2.85
CA VAL A 19 -3.07 7.28 -1.75
C VAL A 19 -2.02 6.68 -0.82
N ALA A 20 -2.19 6.90 0.48
CA ALA A 20 -1.55 6.12 1.53
C ALA A 20 -2.64 5.45 2.39
N MET A 21 -2.47 4.18 2.73
CA MET A 21 -3.42 3.38 3.50
C MET A 21 -2.77 2.92 4.80
N SER A 22 -3.53 2.92 5.89
CA SER A 22 -3.05 2.43 7.19
C SER A 22 -4.13 1.62 7.91
N ALA A 23 -3.71 0.61 8.66
CA ALA A 23 -4.60 -0.22 9.47
C ALA A 23 -3.88 -0.74 10.73
N ASP A 24 -4.66 -1.27 11.67
CA ASP A 24 -4.14 -1.82 12.93
C ASP A 24 -3.70 -3.28 12.81
N THR A 25 -4.07 -3.96 11.71
CA THR A 25 -3.65 -5.33 11.40
C THR A 25 -3.11 -5.47 9.98
N ASP A 26 -2.15 -6.38 9.81
CA ASP A 26 -1.55 -6.68 8.49
C ASP A 26 -2.59 -7.21 7.49
N SER A 27 -3.60 -7.96 7.95
CA SER A 27 -4.64 -8.52 7.07
C SER A 27 -5.54 -7.43 6.50
N GLU A 28 -6.02 -6.51 7.35
CA GLU A 28 -6.86 -5.39 6.90
C GLU A 28 -6.10 -4.49 5.93
N LEU A 29 -4.84 -4.17 6.25
CA LEU A 29 -4.00 -3.36 5.38
C LEU A 29 -3.78 -4.04 4.03
N LEU A 30 -3.49 -5.34 4.05
CA LEU A 30 -3.24 -6.12 2.83
C LEU A 30 -4.48 -6.17 1.95
N ASP A 31 -5.64 -6.50 2.51
CA ASP A 31 -6.87 -6.62 1.74
C ASP A 31 -7.25 -5.27 1.11
N ALA A 32 -7.11 -4.16 1.85
CA ALA A 32 -7.30 -2.82 1.31
C ALA A 32 -6.29 -2.48 0.19
N ALA A 33 -5.01 -2.79 0.39
CA ALA A 33 -3.97 -2.55 -0.59
C ALA A 33 -4.16 -3.36 -1.88
N VAL A 34 -4.57 -4.63 -1.77
CA VAL A 34 -4.89 -5.49 -2.91
C VAL A 34 -6.10 -4.95 -3.67
N GLN A 35 -7.17 -4.57 -2.97
CA GLN A 35 -8.35 -3.97 -3.60
C GLN A 35 -7.98 -2.70 -4.39
N HIS A 36 -7.12 -1.85 -3.82
CA HIS A 36 -6.61 -0.66 -4.49
C HIS A 36 -5.77 -1.01 -5.73
N ALA A 37 -4.80 -1.92 -5.58
CA ALA A 37 -3.93 -2.38 -6.66
C ALA A 37 -4.72 -2.98 -7.85
N VAL A 38 -5.77 -3.74 -7.57
CA VAL A 38 -6.63 -4.33 -8.62
C VAL A 38 -7.54 -3.29 -9.25
N THR A 39 -8.22 -2.48 -8.44
CA THR A 39 -9.27 -1.58 -8.93
C THR A 39 -8.70 -0.36 -9.65
N VAL A 40 -7.64 0.23 -9.10
CA VAL A 40 -7.04 1.48 -9.58
C VAL A 40 -5.88 1.19 -10.52
N HIS A 41 -4.95 0.32 -10.12
CA HIS A 41 -3.75 0.01 -10.91
C HIS A 41 -3.91 -1.18 -11.86
N LYS A 42 -5.09 -1.81 -11.90
CA LYS A 42 -5.42 -2.94 -12.80
C LYS A 42 -4.47 -4.13 -12.67
N HIS A 43 -3.83 -4.29 -11.51
CA HIS A 43 -3.10 -5.51 -11.19
C HIS A 43 -4.08 -6.67 -11.01
N GLN A 44 -3.56 -7.90 -11.11
CA GLN A 44 -4.33 -9.09 -10.81
C GLN A 44 -4.14 -9.48 -9.35
N ASP A 45 -5.22 -9.80 -8.63
CA ASP A 45 -5.11 -10.39 -7.30
C ASP A 45 -4.47 -11.77 -7.42
N SER A 46 -3.21 -11.86 -7.02
CA SER A 46 -2.43 -13.09 -7.03
C SER A 46 -1.65 -13.25 -5.72
N PRO A 47 -1.27 -14.48 -5.34
CA PRO A 47 -0.43 -14.72 -4.17
C PRO A 47 0.89 -13.93 -4.22
N GLU A 48 1.46 -13.77 -5.42
CA GLU A 48 2.70 -13.03 -5.65
C GLU A 48 2.50 -11.54 -5.40
N LEU A 49 1.41 -10.93 -5.89
CA LEU A 49 1.07 -9.54 -5.59
C LEU A 49 0.90 -9.32 -4.08
N ARG A 50 0.16 -10.22 -3.42
CA ARG A 50 -0.06 -10.16 -1.97
C ARG A 50 1.25 -10.26 -1.19
N ALA A 51 2.16 -11.14 -1.62
CA ALA A 51 3.47 -11.26 -0.99
C ALA A 51 4.31 -10.00 -1.19
N GLN A 52 4.31 -9.42 -2.39
CA GLN A 52 5.01 -8.18 -2.68
C GLN A 52 4.48 -7.02 -1.84
N LEU A 53 3.17 -6.80 -1.79
CA LEU A 53 2.57 -5.71 -1.01
C LEU A 53 2.93 -5.78 0.48
N LYS A 54 3.02 -6.98 1.06
CA LYS A 54 3.47 -7.15 2.46
C LYS A 54 4.90 -6.66 2.70
N THR A 55 5.78 -6.74 1.71
CA THR A 55 7.16 -6.23 1.84
C THR A 55 7.23 -4.70 1.87
N LEU A 56 6.14 -4.03 1.50
CA LEU A 56 6.02 -2.56 1.45
C LEU A 56 5.34 -1.98 2.69
N PHE A 57 5.16 -2.79 3.75
CA PHE A 57 4.55 -2.31 4.98
C PHE A 57 5.57 -1.57 5.83
N HIS A 58 5.17 -0.39 6.26
CA HIS A 58 5.91 0.46 7.19
C HIS A 58 5.19 0.50 8.54
N GLU A 59 5.95 0.63 9.63
CA GLU A 59 5.36 0.84 10.95
C GLU A 59 4.98 2.31 11.17
N GLY A 60 3.85 2.53 11.83
CA GLY A 60 3.37 3.86 12.21
C GLY A 60 2.28 4.41 11.29
N THR A 61 2.36 5.71 11.02
CA THR A 61 1.41 6.46 10.19
C THR A 61 2.19 7.07 9.02
N PRO A 62 1.63 7.08 7.79
CA PRO A 62 2.31 7.66 6.64
C PRO A 62 2.61 9.14 6.90
N PRO A 63 3.73 9.67 6.35
CA PRO A 63 4.03 11.09 6.44
C PRO A 63 2.94 11.92 5.75
N VAL A 64 2.70 13.12 6.27
CA VAL A 64 1.75 14.08 5.67
C VAL A 64 2.23 14.45 4.28
N ASP A 65 3.49 14.85 4.18
CA ASP A 65 4.14 15.14 2.91
C ASP A 65 4.42 13.86 2.13
N ALA A 66 4.43 13.96 0.79
CA ALA A 66 4.86 12.85 -0.03
C ALA A 66 6.35 12.57 0.23
N PRO A 67 6.76 11.29 0.26
CA PRO A 67 8.17 10.95 0.38
C PRO A 67 8.95 11.60 -0.77
N SER A 68 10.10 12.20 -0.42
CA SER A 68 10.97 12.86 -1.39
C SER A 68 11.48 11.83 -2.41
N ARG A 69 11.22 12.10 -3.69
CA ARG A 69 11.55 11.26 -4.84
C ARG A 69 13.03 11.29 -5.20
#